data_AF-A0A848T2U9-F1
#
_entry.id   AF-A0A848T2U9-F1
#
_cell.length_a   1.000
_cell.length_b   1.000
_cell.length_c   1.000
_cell.angle_alpha   90.00
_cell.angle_beta   90.00
_cell.angle_gamma   90.00
#
_symmetry.space_group_name_H-M   'P 1'
#
loop_
_entity.id
_entity.type
_entity.pdbx_description
1 polymer ?
#
loop_
_entity_poly.entity_id
_entity_poly.type
_entity_poly.pdbx_seq_one_letter_code
_entity_poly.pdbx_strand_id
1 'polypeptide(L)' 'MIDISWTVEGTGEKTIDFLWRESGGPAVEARDVSGFGTTMMERVVSTEFDGSADIRFRPEGLEFAFRGVIKS' A
#
# COMPACT_ATOMS: atom_id res chain seq x y z
N MET A 1 5.21 10.36 -12.25
CA MET A 1 4.69 9.09 -12.81
C MET A 1 4.00 8.35 -11.68
N ILE A 2 2.88 7.70 -11.99
CA ILE A 2 2.15 6.84 -11.05
C ILE A 2 2.23 5.42 -11.63
N ASP A 3 2.69 4.48 -10.83
CA ASP A 3 2.78 3.06 -11.15
C ASP A 3 1.95 2.28 -10.14
N ILE A 4 1.04 1.44 -10.62
CA ILE A 4 0.16 0.62 -9.79
C ILE A 4 0.21 -0.80 -10.34
N SER A 5 0.49 -1.76 -9.47
CA SER A 5 0.54 -3.17 -9.81
C SER A 5 -0.06 -4.01 -8.68
N TRP A 6 -0.60 -5.16 -9.05
CA TRP A 6 -1.04 -6.16 -8.08
C TRP A 6 -0.94 -7.55 -8.65
N THR A 7 -0.77 -8.52 -7.76
CA THR A 7 -0.82 -9.95 -8.06
C THR A 7 -1.84 -10.60 -7.14
N VAL A 8 -2.61 -11.55 -7.69
CA VAL A 8 -3.56 -12.35 -6.92
C VAL A 8 -3.14 -13.80 -7.02
N GLU A 9 -3.04 -14.46 -5.88
CA GLU A 9 -2.63 -15.85 -5.77
C GLU A 9 -3.70 -16.67 -5.04
N GLY A 10 -3.72 -17.98 -5.30
CA GLY A 10 -4.62 -18.93 -4.63
C GLY A 10 -5.79 -19.43 -5.49
N THR A 11 -6.13 -20.72 -5.30
CA THR A 11 -7.27 -21.38 -5.96
C THR A 11 -8.50 -21.50 -5.06
N GLY A 12 -8.35 -21.22 -3.75
CA GLY A 12 -9.40 -21.21 -2.73
C GLY A 12 -9.54 -19.82 -2.13
N GLU A 13 -9.11 -19.67 -0.86
CA GLU A 13 -8.87 -18.35 -0.29
C GLU A 13 -7.77 -17.65 -1.12
N LYS A 14 -8.08 -16.47 -1.63
CA LYS A 14 -7.18 -15.71 -2.50
C LYS A 14 -6.46 -14.66 -1.70
N THR A 15 -5.19 -14.46 -1.99
CA THR A 15 -4.40 -13.35 -1.43
C THR A 15 -4.08 -12.34 -2.50
N ILE A 16 -3.97 -11.08 -2.11
CA ILE A 16 -3.52 -9.99 -2.97
C ILE A 16 -2.22 -9.41 -2.41
N ASP A 17 -1.28 -9.16 -3.31
CA ASP A 17 -0.15 -8.26 -3.10
C ASP A 17 -0.37 -7.04 -3.98
N PHE A 18 -0.45 -5.86 -3.37
CA PHE A 18 -0.69 -4.61 -4.06
C PHE A 18 0.48 -3.65 -3.85
N LEU A 19 0.86 -2.94 -4.91
CA LEU A 19 1.90 -1.93 -4.90
C LEU A 19 1.45 -0.70 -5.67
N TRP A 20 1.58 0.46 -5.04
CA TRP A 20 1.46 1.77 -5.66
C TRP A 20 2.74 2.56 -5.41
N ARG A 21 3.34 3.08 -6.49
CA ARG A 21 4.50 3.95 -6.45
C ARG A 21 4.22 5.27 -7.17
N GLU A 22 4.57 6.35 -6.53
CA GLU A 22 4.66 7.67 -7.16
C GLU A 22 6.12 8.05 -7.31
N SER A 23 6.48 8.63 -8.46
CA SER A 23 7.86 9.05 -8.72
C SER A 23 7.96 10.30 -9.59
N GLY A 24 9.10 10.98 -9.54
CA GLY A 24 9.36 12.16 -10.39
C GLY A 24 8.62 13.44 -9.97
N GLY A 25 8.07 13.46 -8.76
CA GLY A 25 7.63 14.69 -8.10
C GLY A 25 8.81 15.46 -7.47
N PRO A 26 8.57 16.62 -6.84
CA PRO A 26 9.57 17.27 -6.00
C PRO A 26 10.00 16.32 -4.87
N ALA A 27 11.27 16.42 -4.46
CA ALA A 27 11.84 15.55 -3.43
C ALA A 27 10.98 15.59 -2.16
N VAL A 28 10.55 14.42 -1.71
CA VAL A 28 9.78 14.27 -0.48
C VAL A 28 10.76 14.11 0.68
N GLU A 29 10.60 14.88 1.75
CA GLU A 29 11.33 14.61 3.00
C GLU A 29 10.89 13.26 3.54
N ALA A 30 11.86 12.38 3.83
CA ALA A 30 11.59 11.15 4.54
C ALA A 30 10.91 11.49 5.88
N ARG A 31 9.71 10.94 6.09
CA ARG A 31 8.92 11.16 7.29
C ARG A 31 8.38 9.83 7.79
N ASP A 32 8.66 9.54 9.06
CA ASP A 32 8.08 8.42 9.81
C ASP A 32 6.69 8.74 10.39
N VAL A 33 6.02 9.77 9.87
CA VAL A 33 4.80 10.28 10.50
C VAL A 33 3.57 9.61 9.93
N SER A 34 2.89 8.84 10.77
CA SER A 34 1.53 8.36 10.52
C SER A 34 0.56 9.55 10.49
N GLY A 35 0.39 10.18 9.32
CA GLY A 35 -0.66 11.18 9.09
C GLY A 35 -2.04 10.54 8.94
N PHE A 36 -3.11 11.34 9.04
CA PHE A 36 -4.50 10.86 8.91
C PHE A 36 -4.72 9.90 7.72
N GLY A 37 -4.16 10.23 6.55
CA GLY A 37 -4.26 9.38 5.35
C GLY A 37 -3.62 8.00 5.51
N THR A 38 -2.44 7.93 6.15
CA THR A 38 -1.74 6.65 6.39
C THR A 38 -2.53 5.74 7.33
N THR A 39 -3.04 6.29 8.43
CA THR A 39 -3.89 5.55 9.39
C THR A 39 -5.19 5.08 8.76
N MET A 40 -5.79 5.87 7.86
CA MET A 40 -6.99 5.46 7.13
C MET A 40 -6.71 4.28 6.19
N MET A 41 -5.61 4.32 5.44
CA MET A 41 -5.21 3.23 4.55
C MET A 41 -4.90 1.95 5.32
N GLU A 42 -4.13 2.03 6.40
CA GLU A 42 -3.83 0.89 7.28
C GLU A 42 -5.12 0.26 7.83
N ARG A 43 -6.06 1.09 8.29
CA ARG A 43 -7.34 0.61 8.82
C ARG A 43 -8.17 -0.11 7.75
N VAL A 44 -8.27 0.46 6.55
CA VAL A 44 -9.02 -0.16 5.44
C VAL A 44 -8.41 -1.51 5.07
N VAL A 45 -7.08 -1.59 4.98
CA VAL A 45 -6.40 -2.85 4.68
C VAL A 45 -6.65 -3.90 5.77
N SER A 46 -6.57 -3.51 7.04
CA SER A 46 -6.85 -4.41 8.15
C SER A 46 -8.31 -4.88 8.17
N THR A 47 -9.30 -4.00 7.94
CA THR A 47 -10.72 -4.37 8.04
C THR A 47 -11.23 -5.16 6.84
N GLU A 48 -10.89 -4.71 5.63
CA GLU A 48 -11.43 -5.27 4.40
C GLU A 48 -10.68 -6.53 3.99
N PHE A 49 -9.35 -6.49 4.09
CA PHE A 49 -8.48 -7.55 3.56
C PHE A 49 -7.87 -8.44 4.64
N ASP A 50 -8.17 -8.25 5.93
CA ASP A 50 -7.47 -8.96 7.02
C ASP A 50 -5.94 -8.91 6.84
N GLY A 51 -5.47 -7.73 6.41
CA GLY A 51 -4.15 -7.55 5.84
C GLY A 51 -3.29 -6.55 6.62
N SER A 52 -2.09 -6.32 6.08
CA SER A 52 -1.16 -5.31 6.57
C SER A 52 -0.70 -4.42 5.43
N ALA A 53 -0.47 -3.16 5.73
CA ALA A 53 -0.02 -2.15 4.79
C ALA A 53 1.25 -1.47 5.30
N ASP A 54 2.04 -0.97 4.36
CA ASP A 54 3.26 -0.21 4.61
C ASP A 54 3.30 1.01 3.68
N ILE A 55 3.65 2.16 4.23
CA ILE A 55 3.78 3.43 3.49
C ILE A 55 5.18 3.98 3.73
N ARG A 56 5.91 4.22 2.64
CA ARG A 56 7.26 4.78 2.67
C ARG A 56 7.30 6.06 1.86
N PHE A 57 7.70 7.15 2.52
CA PHE A 57 8.03 8.40 1.88
C PHE A 57 9.53 8.41 1.56
N ARG A 58 9.88 8.16 0.30
CA ARG A 58 11.28 8.21 -0.16
C ARG A 58 11.54 9.52 -0.91
N PRO A 59 12.81 9.99 -1.01
CA PRO A 59 13.15 11.17 -1.80
C PRO A 59 12.66 11.09 -3.26
N GLU A 60 12.61 9.89 -3.83
CA GLU A 60 12.15 9.65 -5.20
C GLU A 60 10.62 9.68 -5.34
N GLY A 61 9.88 9.61 -4.22
CA GLY A 61 8.42 9.64 -4.15
C GLY A 61 7.82 8.63 -3.16
N LEU A 62 6.50 8.45 -3.24
CA LEU A 62 5.72 7.59 -2.36
C LEU A 62 5.80 6.12 -2.79
N GLU A 63 5.87 5.21 -1.83
CA GLU A 63 5.60 3.79 -2.03
C GLU A 63 4.58 3.32 -1.00
N PHE A 64 3.45 2.80 -1.48
CA PHE A 64 2.44 2.14 -0.66
C PHE A 64 2.35 0.68 -1.10
N ALA A 65 2.46 -0.23 -0.15
CA ALA A 65 2.30 -1.66 -0.39
C ALA A 65 1.34 -2.25 0.63
N PHE A 66 0.52 -3.21 0.22
CA PHE A 66 -0.25 -4.00 1.16
C PHE A 66 -0.39 -5.45 0.71
N ARG A 67 -0.52 -6.34 1.70
CA ARG A 67 -0.88 -7.74 1.50
C ARG A 67 -2.11 -8.06 2.33
N GLY A 68 -3.03 -8.82 1.75
CA GLY A 68 -4.20 -9.32 2.47
C GLY A 68 -4.97 -10.40 1.72
N VAL A 69 -6.05 -10.85 2.33
CA VAL A 69 -6.98 -11.86 1.84
C VAL A 69 -8.14 -11.20 1.09
N ILE A 70 -8.49 -11.75 -0.05
CA ILE A 70 -9.70 -11.39 -0.80
C ILE A 70 -10.83 -12.29 -0.29
N LYS A 71 -11.79 -11.69 0.44
CA LYS A 71 -12.99 -12.38 0.89
C LYS A 71 -13.92 -12.60 -0.33
N SER A 72 -14.37 -13.84 -0.53
CA SER A 72 -15.25 -14.25 -1.63
C SER A 72 -16.69 -13.77 -1.44
#